data_AF-A0A9D1ELU6-F1
#
_entry.id   AF-A0A9D1ELU6-F1
#
_cell.length_a   1.000
_cell.length_b   1.000
_cell.length_c   1.000
_cell.angle_alpha   90.00
_cell.angle_beta   90.00
_cell.angle_gamma   90.00
#
_symmetry.space_group_name_H-M   'P 1'
#
loop_
_entity.id
_entity.type
_entity.pdbx_description
1 polymer ?
#
loop_
_entity_poly.entity_id
_entity_poly.type
_entity_poly.pdbx_seq_one_letter_code
_entity_poly.pdbx_strand_id
1 'polypeptide(L)'
;MLTEQMKLPEPLQRSLDLAGLPEHTLFFDIETTGLDHRRSHLYLLGLLQRLEDGWQLFQYFAERPSQEEELLRSFSRHCRPETCLVHFNGDTFDIPYLRSKYKFYQMKQPWPRQEGIDLYKKVRPFRDLLGLSHCRQRDCEELCGFHREDPFSGGELIALYREFLQTADLGLYQTLLLHNREDVSGMARILPLLTLERLRQGQGKLHSLSLPSREDPWLSLHLKLPGSLPISLDLSLSPAEGHFRGQEGLIRVPLYEGVLKYFYENYRDYYYLPLEDTAIHKSVGAYVDSRYRRQAKARDCYQKKEGLYLPQFSDFRAPGFRLEYGDALSYFAYLPQEWETGSEMPAAYARHLLLSLWEQ
;
A
#
# COMPACT_ATOMS: atom_id res chain seq x y z
N MET A 1 -10.18 -9.15 -33.29
CA MET A 1 -11.65 -9.44 -33.24
C MET A 1 -11.96 -10.08 -31.89
N LEU A 2 -13.19 -10.00 -31.35
CA LEU A 2 -13.52 -10.67 -30.08
C LEU A 2 -13.39 -12.18 -30.28
N THR A 3 -12.61 -12.80 -29.41
CA THR A 3 -12.17 -14.17 -29.52
C THR A 3 -12.76 -15.02 -28.40
N GLU A 4 -12.51 -14.62 -27.15
CA GLU A 4 -13.08 -15.27 -25.97
C GLU A 4 -13.80 -14.24 -25.11
N GLN A 5 -14.92 -14.67 -24.52
CA GLN A 5 -15.62 -13.99 -23.45
C GLN A 5 -15.93 -15.03 -22.38
N MET A 6 -15.46 -14.79 -21.16
CA MET A 6 -15.67 -15.71 -20.05
C MET A 6 -16.01 -14.98 -18.76
N LYS A 7 -16.91 -15.55 -17.98
CA LYS A 7 -17.18 -15.08 -16.62
C LYS A 7 -16.11 -15.60 -15.67
N LEU A 8 -15.60 -14.75 -14.78
CA LEU A 8 -14.63 -15.18 -13.78
C LEU A 8 -15.26 -16.12 -12.74
N PRO A 9 -14.47 -17.04 -12.16
CA PRO A 9 -14.91 -17.86 -11.03
C PRO A 9 -15.41 -17.01 -9.85
N GLU A 10 -16.44 -17.50 -9.13
CA GLU A 10 -17.07 -16.83 -7.99
C GLU A 10 -16.09 -16.31 -6.91
N PRO A 11 -15.02 -17.04 -6.52
CA PRO A 11 -14.07 -16.51 -5.54
C PRO A 11 -13.38 -15.21 -5.99
N LEU A 12 -13.03 -15.09 -7.28
CA LEU A 12 -12.39 -13.89 -7.83
C LEU A 12 -13.39 -12.74 -7.96
N GLN A 13 -14.63 -13.03 -8.36
CA GLN A 13 -15.69 -12.02 -8.40
C GLN A 13 -15.89 -11.36 -7.03
N ARG A 14 -15.97 -12.15 -5.95
CA ARG A 14 -16.08 -11.64 -4.58
C ARG A 14 -14.88 -10.79 -4.17
N SER A 15 -13.66 -11.23 -4.52
CA SER A 15 -12.44 -10.47 -4.22
C SER A 15 -12.45 -9.10 -4.91
N LEU A 16 -12.85 -9.05 -6.18
CA LEU A 16 -12.96 -7.82 -6.95
C LEU A 16 -14.04 -6.87 -6.39
N ASP A 17 -15.19 -7.41 -5.98
CA ASP A 17 -16.27 -6.60 -5.40
C ASP A 17 -15.91 -5.99 -4.05
N LEU A 18 -15.06 -6.65 -3.26
CA LEU A 18 -14.58 -6.17 -1.96
C LEU A 18 -13.35 -5.26 -2.06
N ALA A 19 -12.72 -5.16 -3.24
CA ALA A 19 -11.49 -4.38 -3.42
C ALA A 19 -11.72 -2.85 -3.37
N GLY A 20 -12.98 -2.39 -3.38
CA GLY A 20 -13.29 -0.96 -3.31
C GLY A 20 -12.87 -0.19 -4.57
N LEU A 21 -12.88 -0.87 -5.72
CA LEU A 21 -12.51 -0.29 -7.01
C LEU A 21 -13.58 0.70 -7.51
N PRO A 22 -13.21 1.72 -8.30
CA PRO A 22 -14.18 2.59 -8.96
C PRO A 22 -15.22 1.81 -9.78
N GLU A 23 -16.43 2.35 -9.91
CA GLU A 23 -17.53 1.70 -10.63
C GLU A 23 -17.15 1.33 -12.07
N HIS A 24 -16.44 2.22 -12.78
CA HIS A 24 -15.98 2.00 -14.14
C HIS A 24 -14.51 1.58 -14.16
N THR A 25 -14.23 0.41 -13.61
CA THR A 25 -12.89 -0.19 -13.64
C THR A 25 -12.72 -1.12 -14.84
N LEU A 26 -11.59 -0.99 -15.53
CA LEU A 26 -11.18 -1.85 -16.65
C LEU A 26 -9.75 -2.32 -16.42
N PHE A 27 -9.60 -3.61 -16.12
CA PHE A 27 -8.31 -4.27 -16.12
C PHE A 27 -7.91 -4.56 -17.56
N PHE A 28 -6.64 -4.38 -17.90
CA PHE A 28 -6.17 -4.72 -19.24
C PHE A 28 -4.68 -5.10 -19.27
N ASP A 29 -4.34 -5.87 -20.29
CA ASP A 29 -2.98 -6.27 -20.65
C ASP A 29 -2.90 -6.41 -22.18
N ILE A 30 -1.74 -6.09 -22.76
CA ILE A 30 -1.52 -6.16 -24.21
C ILE A 30 -0.36 -7.08 -24.58
N GLU A 31 -0.50 -7.78 -25.70
CA GLU A 31 0.61 -8.46 -26.34
C GLU A 31 1.00 -7.82 -27.66
N THR A 32 2.31 -7.72 -27.87
CA THR A 32 2.88 -7.02 -29.01
C THR A 32 4.00 -7.82 -29.64
N THR A 33 4.23 -7.64 -30.94
CA THR A 33 5.31 -8.34 -31.66
C THR A 33 6.71 -7.72 -31.41
N GLY A 34 6.86 -6.94 -30.34
CA GLY A 34 8.09 -6.22 -29.96
C GLY A 34 7.82 -4.92 -29.19
N LEU A 35 8.87 -4.33 -28.62
CA LEU A 35 8.75 -3.18 -27.71
C LEU A 35 8.63 -1.81 -28.42
N ASP A 36 9.07 -1.71 -29.68
CA ASP A 36 9.02 -0.45 -30.45
C ASP A 36 7.71 -0.32 -31.21
N HIS A 37 6.79 0.50 -30.69
CA HIS A 37 5.48 0.80 -31.26
C HIS A 37 5.49 1.21 -32.74
N ARG A 38 6.62 1.68 -33.29
CA ARG A 38 6.75 2.08 -34.70
C ARG A 38 6.96 0.90 -35.63
N ARG A 39 7.47 -0.22 -35.11
CA ARG A 39 7.93 -1.39 -35.86
C ARG A 39 7.20 -2.68 -35.48
N SER A 40 6.58 -2.73 -34.31
CA SER A 40 5.78 -3.87 -33.85
C SER A 40 4.28 -3.65 -34.05
N HIS A 41 3.51 -4.71 -33.90
CA HIS A 41 2.05 -4.71 -33.93
C HIS A 41 1.48 -5.22 -32.60
N LEU A 42 0.41 -4.60 -32.12
CA LEU A 42 -0.50 -5.13 -31.13
C LEU A 42 -1.27 -6.29 -31.75
N TYR A 43 -1.19 -7.47 -31.14
CA TYR A 43 -1.87 -8.66 -31.65
C TYR A 43 -2.85 -9.30 -30.68
N LEU A 44 -2.74 -9.02 -29.38
CA LEU A 44 -3.71 -9.49 -28.40
C LEU A 44 -3.97 -8.39 -27.39
N LEU A 45 -5.25 -8.24 -27.05
CA LEU A 45 -5.73 -7.34 -26.02
C LEU A 45 -6.64 -8.14 -25.10
N GLY A 46 -6.24 -8.25 -23.85
CA GLY A 46 -7.04 -8.83 -22.79
C GLY A 46 -7.68 -7.74 -21.95
N LEU A 47 -8.94 -7.93 -21.58
CA LEU A 47 -9.72 -7.00 -20.76
C LEU A 47 -10.46 -7.76 -19.68
N LEU A 48 -10.62 -7.15 -18.51
CA LEU A 48 -11.51 -7.62 -17.47
C LEU A 48 -12.37 -6.46 -16.96
N GLN A 49 -13.69 -6.62 -17.07
CA GLN A 49 -14.68 -5.58 -16.80
C GLN A 49 -15.87 -6.16 -16.03
N ARG A 50 -16.48 -5.34 -15.16
CA ARG A 50 -17.74 -5.67 -14.50
C ARG A 50 -18.93 -5.38 -15.40
N LEU A 51 -19.75 -6.39 -15.65
CA LEU A 51 -21.06 -6.30 -16.30
C LEU A 51 -22.18 -6.64 -15.30
N GLU A 52 -23.44 -6.58 -15.74
CA GLU A 52 -24.62 -6.91 -14.91
C GLU A 52 -24.52 -8.31 -14.29
N ASP A 53 -24.08 -9.29 -15.09
CA ASP A 53 -23.93 -10.68 -14.65
C ASP A 53 -22.58 -10.97 -13.95
N GLY A 54 -21.82 -9.94 -13.56
CA GLY A 54 -20.55 -10.06 -12.84
C GLY A 54 -19.32 -9.73 -13.68
N TRP A 55 -18.15 -10.12 -13.18
CA TRP A 55 -16.86 -9.81 -13.82
C TRP A 55 -16.57 -10.74 -15.00
N GLN A 56 -16.28 -10.16 -16.16
CA GLN A 56 -16.07 -10.88 -17.39
C GLN A 56 -14.75 -10.49 -18.05
N LEU A 57 -14.03 -11.51 -18.50
CA LEU A 57 -12.79 -11.40 -19.26
C LEU A 57 -13.10 -11.47 -20.75
N PHE A 58 -12.52 -10.55 -21.51
CA PHE A 58 -12.62 -10.46 -22.96
C PHE A 58 -11.23 -10.53 -23.56
N GLN A 59 -11.05 -11.32 -24.62
CA GLN A 59 -9.81 -11.37 -25.37
C GLN A 59 -10.07 -11.01 -26.83
N TYR A 60 -9.29 -10.07 -27.35
CA TYR A 60 -9.32 -9.65 -28.73
C TYR A 60 -8.02 -10.03 -29.41
N PHE A 61 -8.05 -11.05 -30.25
CA PHE A 61 -6.88 -11.53 -30.96
C PHE A 61 -6.87 -11.03 -32.42
N ALA A 62 -5.68 -10.67 -32.92
CA ALA A 62 -5.41 -10.36 -34.31
C ALA A 62 -4.83 -11.61 -34.97
N GLU A 63 -5.56 -12.20 -35.91
CA GLU A 63 -5.04 -13.29 -36.73
C GLU A 63 -4.16 -12.78 -37.88
N ARG A 64 -4.17 -11.46 -38.14
CA ARG A 64 -3.35 -10.79 -39.15
C ARG A 64 -2.96 -9.39 -38.67
N PRO A 65 -1.76 -8.89 -39.03
CA PRO A 65 -1.32 -7.54 -38.65
C PRO A 65 -2.28 -6.42 -39.07
N SER A 66 -3.03 -6.59 -40.16
CA SER A 66 -4.01 -5.61 -40.64
C SER A 66 -5.19 -5.40 -39.68
N GLN A 67 -5.38 -6.26 -38.69
CA GLN A 67 -6.48 -6.16 -37.71
C GLN A 67 -6.12 -5.33 -36.48
N GLU A 68 -4.88 -4.82 -36.37
CA GLU A 68 -4.41 -4.01 -35.23
C GLU A 68 -5.35 -2.81 -34.93
N GLU A 69 -5.84 -2.12 -35.96
CA GLU A 69 -6.77 -0.99 -35.79
C GLU A 69 -8.10 -1.44 -35.14
N GLU A 70 -8.60 -2.63 -35.47
CA GLU A 70 -9.84 -3.16 -34.88
C GLU A 70 -9.66 -3.54 -33.41
N LEU A 71 -8.46 -3.92 -32.98
CA LEU A 71 -8.16 -4.14 -31.55
C LEU A 71 -8.27 -2.81 -30.78
N LEU A 72 -7.71 -1.72 -31.33
CA LEU A 72 -7.85 -0.39 -30.73
C LEU A 72 -9.32 0.07 -30.70
N ARG A 73 -10.07 -0.18 -31.77
CA ARG A 73 -11.51 0.13 -31.81
C ARG A 73 -12.27 -0.68 -30.76
N SER A 74 -11.89 -1.94 -30.55
CA SER A 74 -12.46 -2.79 -29.50
C SER A 74 -12.16 -2.25 -28.11
N PHE A 75 -10.91 -1.89 -27.80
CA PHE A 75 -10.55 -1.23 -26.53
C PHE A 75 -11.40 0.03 -26.28
N SER A 76 -11.55 0.88 -27.30
CA SER A 76 -12.36 2.10 -27.23
C SER A 76 -13.82 1.86 -26.87
N ARG A 77 -14.41 0.71 -27.23
CA ARG A 77 -15.81 0.38 -26.90
C ARG A 77 -16.00 0.06 -25.42
N HIS A 78 -14.95 -0.37 -24.71
CA HIS A 78 -15.01 -0.67 -23.27
C HIS A 78 -14.74 0.54 -22.39
N CYS A 79 -14.04 1.55 -22.91
CA CYS A 79 -13.74 2.76 -22.19
C CYS A 79 -14.91 3.75 -22.15
N ARG A 80 -15.05 4.43 -21.02
CA ARG A 80 -15.90 5.59 -20.74
C ARG A 80 -15.01 6.75 -20.28
N PRO A 81 -15.49 8.01 -20.31
CA PRO A 81 -14.69 9.16 -19.86
C PRO A 81 -14.17 9.02 -18.42
N GLU A 82 -14.89 8.29 -17.56
CA GLU A 82 -14.56 8.04 -16.15
C GLU A 82 -13.87 6.68 -15.92
N THR A 83 -13.45 5.96 -16.97
CA THR A 83 -12.83 4.64 -16.82
C THR A 83 -11.51 4.73 -16.07
N CYS A 84 -11.41 3.96 -14.98
CA CYS A 84 -10.17 3.69 -14.27
C CYS A 84 -9.50 2.46 -14.89
N LEU A 85 -8.35 2.67 -15.52
CA LEU A 85 -7.54 1.57 -16.05
C LEU A 85 -6.73 0.94 -14.92
N VAL A 86 -6.80 -0.39 -14.80
CA VAL A 86 -5.96 -1.18 -13.89
C VAL A 86 -5.03 -2.04 -14.72
N HIS A 87 -3.74 -2.00 -14.40
CA HIS A 87 -2.70 -2.70 -15.16
C HIS A 87 -1.52 -3.04 -14.25
N PHE A 88 -0.64 -3.91 -14.71
CA PHE A 88 0.60 -4.23 -14.03
C PHE A 88 1.79 -3.63 -14.80
N ASN A 89 2.41 -2.57 -14.28
CA ASN A 89 3.53 -1.87 -14.91
C ASN A 89 3.23 -1.25 -16.31
N GLY A 90 1.96 -1.20 -16.70
CA GLY A 90 1.51 -0.59 -17.96
C GLY A 90 1.76 0.91 -18.13
N ASP A 91 2.09 1.65 -17.06
CA ASP A 91 2.55 3.05 -17.20
C ASP A 91 3.86 3.13 -17.97
N THR A 92 4.71 2.10 -17.83
CA THR A 92 6.02 2.03 -18.47
C THR A 92 5.91 1.61 -19.93
N PHE A 93 4.96 0.74 -20.28
CA PHE A 93 4.89 0.11 -21.60
C PHE A 93 3.51 0.24 -22.27
N ASP A 94 2.49 -0.44 -21.75
CA ASP A 94 1.19 -0.63 -22.39
C ASP A 94 0.50 0.69 -22.75
N ILE A 95 0.42 1.62 -21.80
CA ILE A 95 -0.25 2.91 -21.99
C ILE A 95 0.50 3.78 -23.02
N PRO A 96 1.83 4.00 -22.91
CA PRO A 96 2.60 4.66 -23.96
C PRO A 96 2.46 3.98 -25.34
N TYR A 97 2.46 2.65 -25.39
CA TYR A 97 2.35 1.88 -26.62
C TYR A 97 0.99 2.12 -27.30
N LEU A 98 -0.10 1.93 -26.56
CA LEU A 98 -1.45 2.19 -27.06
C LEU A 98 -1.59 3.65 -27.48
N ARG A 99 -1.14 4.62 -26.68
CA ARG A 99 -1.22 6.05 -27.04
C ARG A 99 -0.55 6.34 -28.39
N SER A 100 0.61 5.75 -28.64
CA SER A 100 1.30 5.89 -29.92
C SER A 100 0.54 5.23 -31.07
N LYS A 101 -0.09 4.07 -30.85
CA LYS A 101 -0.93 3.39 -31.84
C LYS A 101 -2.21 4.16 -32.16
N TYR A 102 -2.91 4.70 -31.15
CA TYR A 102 -4.05 5.60 -31.34
C TYR A 102 -3.65 6.82 -32.19
N LYS A 103 -2.49 7.43 -31.92
CA LYS A 103 -1.96 8.53 -32.73
C LYS A 103 -1.67 8.12 -34.18
N PHE A 104 -1.04 6.96 -34.38
CA PHE A 104 -0.71 6.43 -35.70
C PHE A 104 -1.97 6.20 -36.56
N TYR A 105 -3.00 5.59 -35.99
CA TYR A 105 -4.29 5.36 -36.66
C TYR A 105 -5.23 6.58 -36.65
N GLN A 106 -4.78 7.75 -36.18
CA GLN A 106 -5.56 8.98 -36.10
C GLN A 106 -6.86 8.82 -35.29
N MET A 107 -6.83 7.95 -34.29
CA MET A 107 -7.95 7.66 -33.39
C MET A 107 -7.84 8.50 -32.12
N LYS A 108 -8.97 8.96 -31.59
CA LYS A 108 -9.01 9.64 -30.29
C LYS A 108 -8.76 8.62 -29.16
N GLN A 109 -7.84 8.94 -28.26
CA GLN A 109 -7.65 8.18 -27.02
C GLN A 109 -8.96 8.14 -26.21
N PRO A 110 -9.47 6.96 -25.84
CA PRO A 110 -10.78 6.82 -25.22
C PRO A 110 -10.76 6.86 -23.67
N TRP A 111 -9.59 6.74 -23.02
CA TRP A 111 -9.46 6.86 -21.56
C TRP A 111 -9.00 8.26 -21.12
N PRO A 112 -9.35 8.70 -19.90
CA PRO A 112 -8.95 10.01 -19.38
C PRO A 112 -7.43 10.14 -19.25
N ARG A 113 -6.94 11.40 -19.16
CA ARG A 113 -5.52 11.67 -18.85
C ARG A 113 -5.14 11.38 -17.40
N GLN A 114 -6.12 11.18 -16.52
CA GLN A 114 -5.89 10.85 -15.12
C GLN A 114 -5.16 9.50 -15.01
N GLU A 115 -4.31 9.36 -13.99
CA GLU A 115 -3.54 8.15 -13.76
C GLU A 115 -4.47 7.00 -13.37
N GLY A 116 -4.27 5.84 -14.00
CA GLY A 116 -4.91 4.59 -13.62
C GLY A 116 -4.30 3.99 -12.34
N ILE A 117 -4.61 2.74 -12.05
CA ILE A 117 -4.01 1.98 -10.97
C ILE A 117 -2.94 1.05 -11.57
N ASP A 118 -1.67 1.47 -11.43
CA ASP A 118 -0.53 0.60 -11.70
C ASP A 118 -0.23 -0.29 -10.48
N LEU A 119 -0.63 -1.55 -10.54
CA LEU A 119 -0.44 -2.51 -9.45
C LEU A 119 1.04 -2.74 -9.11
N TYR A 120 1.93 -2.63 -10.09
CA TYR A 120 3.37 -2.77 -9.83
C TYR A 120 3.85 -1.64 -8.92
N LYS A 121 3.49 -0.38 -9.20
CA LYS A 121 3.88 0.77 -8.35
C LYS A 121 3.28 0.70 -6.95
N LYS A 122 2.12 0.05 -6.82
CA LYS A 122 1.42 -0.13 -5.54
C LYS A 122 2.06 -1.19 -4.66
N VAL A 123 2.53 -2.28 -5.24
CA VAL A 123 3.13 -3.42 -4.51
C VAL A 123 4.64 -3.26 -4.33
N ARG A 124 5.34 -2.69 -5.31
CA ARG A 124 6.82 -2.58 -5.33
C ARG A 124 7.44 -1.97 -4.07
N PRO A 125 6.86 -0.94 -3.41
CA PRO A 125 7.40 -0.41 -2.16
C PRO A 125 7.50 -1.44 -1.02
N PHE A 126 6.71 -2.51 -1.08
CA PHE A 126 6.68 -3.58 -0.07
C PHE A 126 7.50 -4.81 -0.48
N ARG A 127 8.25 -4.77 -1.58
CA ARG A 127 9.01 -5.93 -2.10
C ARG A 127 9.83 -6.63 -1.03
N ASP A 128 10.63 -5.86 -0.28
CA ASP A 128 11.54 -6.43 0.71
C ASP A 128 10.78 -7.00 1.91
N LEU A 129 9.72 -6.31 2.35
CA LEU A 129 8.81 -6.80 3.39
C LEU A 129 8.11 -8.11 2.99
N LEU A 130 7.80 -8.26 1.70
CA LEU A 130 7.19 -9.46 1.13
C LEU A 130 8.19 -10.59 0.88
N GLY A 131 9.49 -10.39 1.15
CA GLY A 131 10.54 -11.38 0.87
C GLY A 131 10.77 -11.66 -0.61
N LEU A 132 10.38 -10.73 -1.48
CA LEU A 132 10.42 -10.89 -2.93
C LEU A 132 11.79 -10.52 -3.52
N SER A 133 12.41 -11.41 -4.30
CA SER A 133 13.63 -11.09 -5.06
C SER A 133 13.33 -10.14 -6.24
N HIS A 134 12.17 -10.32 -6.85
CA HIS A 134 11.64 -9.53 -7.95
C HIS A 134 10.18 -9.22 -7.67
N CYS A 135 9.64 -8.18 -8.31
CA CYS A 135 8.24 -7.79 -8.15
C CYS A 135 7.52 -7.90 -9.50
N ARG A 136 7.76 -8.99 -10.23
CA ARG A 136 6.99 -9.34 -11.44
C ARG A 136 5.60 -9.80 -10.99
N GLN A 137 4.64 -9.81 -11.92
CA GLN A 137 3.28 -10.19 -11.58
C GLN A 137 3.22 -11.63 -11.03
N ARG A 138 3.95 -12.56 -11.67
CA ARG A 138 4.07 -13.95 -11.22
C ARG A 138 4.58 -14.08 -9.77
N ASP A 139 5.57 -13.27 -9.39
CA ASP A 139 6.11 -13.29 -8.02
C ASP A 139 5.02 -12.91 -7.00
N CYS A 140 4.21 -11.90 -7.33
CA CYS A 140 3.07 -11.46 -6.51
C CYS A 140 1.92 -12.48 -6.49
N GLU A 141 1.68 -13.16 -7.60
CA GLU A 141 0.65 -14.20 -7.73
C GLU A 141 0.98 -15.44 -6.89
N GLU A 142 2.24 -15.89 -6.92
CA GLU A 142 2.71 -17.00 -6.11
C GLU A 142 2.54 -16.71 -4.61
N LEU A 143 2.83 -15.48 -4.16
CA LEU A 143 2.55 -15.04 -2.79
C LEU A 143 1.06 -15.10 -2.43
N CYS A 144 0.18 -14.85 -3.40
CA CYS A 144 -1.26 -14.99 -3.25
C CYS A 144 -1.77 -16.43 -3.42
N GLY A 145 -0.86 -17.41 -3.56
CA GLY A 145 -1.20 -18.82 -3.74
C GLY A 145 -1.75 -19.18 -5.13
N PHE A 146 -1.46 -18.35 -6.14
CA PHE A 146 -1.78 -18.67 -7.53
C PHE A 146 -0.55 -19.14 -8.29
N HIS A 147 -0.68 -20.29 -8.92
CA HIS A 147 0.31 -20.85 -9.82
C HIS A 147 -0.26 -20.87 -11.22
N ARG A 148 0.47 -20.26 -12.15
CA ARG A 148 0.12 -20.22 -13.57
C ARG A 148 0.30 -21.57 -14.24
N GLU A 149 -0.54 -21.84 -15.23
CA GLU A 149 -0.34 -22.94 -16.18
C GLU A 149 0.59 -22.53 -17.32
N ASP A 150 0.61 -21.25 -17.68
CA ASP A 150 1.44 -20.71 -18.75
C ASP A 150 2.94 -20.74 -18.41
N PRO A 151 3.77 -21.48 -19.18
CA PRO A 151 5.20 -21.56 -18.93
C PRO A 151 6.00 -20.44 -19.63
N PHE A 152 5.41 -19.72 -20.59
CA PHE A 152 6.17 -18.85 -21.50
C PHE A 152 6.38 -17.45 -20.94
N SER A 153 7.48 -16.81 -21.28
CA SER A 153 7.67 -15.37 -21.08
C SER A 153 7.11 -14.56 -22.26
N GLY A 154 6.75 -13.29 -22.03
CA GLY A 154 6.25 -12.41 -23.11
C GLY A 154 7.23 -12.26 -24.30
N GLY A 155 8.54 -12.42 -24.07
CA GLY A 155 9.55 -12.42 -25.14
C GLY A 155 9.44 -13.64 -26.06
N GLU A 156 9.07 -14.81 -25.51
CA GLU A 156 8.90 -16.06 -26.26
C GLU A 156 7.62 -16.04 -27.09
N LEU A 157 6.55 -15.38 -26.60
CA LEU A 157 5.29 -15.26 -27.33
C LEU A 157 5.43 -14.58 -28.69
N ILE A 158 6.40 -13.67 -28.85
CA ILE A 158 6.66 -13.01 -30.13
C ILE A 158 6.99 -14.04 -31.22
N ALA A 159 7.78 -15.07 -30.87
CA ALA A 159 8.12 -16.14 -31.81
C ALA A 159 6.91 -17.03 -32.09
N LEU A 160 6.15 -17.41 -31.04
CA LEU A 160 4.95 -18.23 -31.18
C LEU A 160 3.88 -17.57 -32.05
N TYR A 161 3.65 -16.26 -31.90
CA TYR A 161 2.71 -15.53 -32.74
C TYR A 161 3.16 -15.48 -34.20
N ARG A 162 4.46 -15.30 -34.48
CA ARG A 162 4.98 -15.33 -35.85
C ARG A 162 4.81 -16.70 -36.50
N GLU A 163 4.99 -17.77 -35.73
CA GLU A 163 4.74 -19.13 -36.20
C GLU A 163 3.25 -19.36 -36.46
N PHE A 164 2.38 -18.92 -35.54
CA PHE A 164 0.93 -18.96 -35.72
C PHE A 164 0.49 -18.28 -37.02
N LEU A 165 1.06 -17.12 -37.38
CA LEU A 165 0.73 -16.44 -38.65
C LEU A 165 1.05 -17.27 -39.90
N GLN A 166 1.96 -18.24 -39.80
CA GLN A 166 2.37 -19.11 -40.92
C GLN A 166 1.58 -20.42 -40.93
N THR A 167 1.32 -20.98 -39.75
CA THR A 167 0.76 -22.33 -39.59
C THR A 167 -0.74 -22.34 -39.31
N ALA A 168 -1.27 -21.26 -38.75
CA ALA A 168 -2.60 -21.20 -38.14
C ALA A 168 -2.83 -22.32 -37.09
N ASP A 169 -1.76 -22.74 -36.41
CA ASP A 169 -1.82 -23.83 -35.43
C ASP A 169 -2.69 -23.46 -34.22
N LEU A 170 -3.66 -24.32 -33.91
CA LEU A 170 -4.61 -24.10 -32.82
C LEU A 170 -3.97 -24.22 -31.43
N GLY A 171 -2.89 -24.98 -31.28
CA GLY A 171 -2.16 -25.10 -30.01
C GLY A 171 -1.39 -23.83 -29.68
N LEU A 172 -0.73 -23.22 -30.68
CA LEU A 172 -0.08 -21.92 -30.54
C LEU A 172 -1.10 -20.83 -30.19
N TYR A 173 -2.26 -20.85 -30.86
CA TYR A 173 -3.35 -19.93 -30.57
C TYR A 173 -3.84 -20.03 -29.12
N GLN A 174 -4.11 -21.24 -28.64
CA GLN A 174 -4.54 -21.48 -27.25
C GLN A 174 -3.47 -21.05 -26.24
N THR A 175 -2.19 -21.26 -26.56
CA THR A 175 -1.06 -20.84 -25.73
C THR A 175 -0.99 -19.32 -25.58
N LEU A 176 -1.12 -18.58 -26.70
CA LEU A 176 -1.10 -17.11 -26.71
C LEU A 176 -2.28 -16.54 -25.91
N LEU A 177 -3.48 -17.12 -26.06
CA LEU A 177 -4.65 -16.71 -25.29
C LEU A 177 -4.51 -17.06 -23.81
N LEU A 178 -3.95 -18.22 -23.47
CA LEU A 178 -3.73 -18.63 -22.08
C LEU A 178 -2.83 -17.64 -21.34
N HIS A 179 -1.70 -17.24 -21.92
CA HIS A 179 -0.77 -16.27 -21.32
C HIS A 179 -1.49 -14.97 -20.92
N ASN A 180 -2.08 -14.29 -21.90
CA ASN A 180 -2.77 -13.02 -21.67
C ASN A 180 -3.99 -13.19 -20.73
N ARG A 181 -4.69 -14.32 -20.78
CA ARG A 181 -5.78 -14.60 -19.85
C ARG A 181 -5.28 -14.69 -18.40
N GLU A 182 -4.15 -15.35 -18.17
CA GLU A 182 -3.54 -15.44 -16.85
C GLU A 182 -2.93 -14.11 -16.40
N ASP A 183 -2.40 -13.28 -17.29
CA ASP A 183 -1.98 -11.91 -16.95
C ASP A 183 -3.16 -11.03 -16.53
N VAL A 184 -4.25 -11.01 -17.30
CA VAL A 184 -5.41 -10.19 -16.97
C VAL A 184 -6.10 -10.67 -15.69
N SER A 185 -6.37 -11.97 -15.58
CA SER A 185 -7.03 -12.53 -14.40
C SER A 185 -6.12 -12.55 -13.17
N GLY A 186 -4.81 -12.64 -13.38
CA GLY A 186 -3.78 -12.56 -12.35
C GLY A 186 -3.76 -11.24 -11.62
N MET A 187 -4.04 -10.13 -12.31
CA MET A 187 -4.21 -8.82 -11.66
C MET A 187 -5.31 -8.83 -10.59
N ALA A 188 -6.42 -9.52 -10.83
CA ALA A 188 -7.48 -9.66 -9.83
C ALA A 188 -7.04 -10.47 -8.60
N ARG A 189 -6.13 -11.45 -8.80
CA ARG A 189 -5.59 -12.31 -7.74
C ARG A 189 -4.59 -11.60 -6.82
N ILE A 190 -3.93 -10.55 -7.31
CA ILE A 190 -2.95 -9.78 -6.53
C ILE A 190 -3.54 -8.54 -5.83
N LEU A 191 -4.80 -8.19 -6.08
CA LEU A 191 -5.50 -7.09 -5.38
C LEU A 191 -5.42 -7.16 -3.85
N PRO A 192 -5.45 -8.34 -3.19
CA PRO A 192 -5.23 -8.43 -1.74
C PRO A 192 -3.97 -7.71 -1.25
N LEU A 193 -2.90 -7.64 -2.06
CA LEU A 193 -1.66 -6.94 -1.71
C LEU A 193 -1.85 -5.42 -1.58
N LEU A 194 -2.89 -4.83 -2.19
CA LEU A 194 -3.23 -3.41 -2.01
C LEU A 194 -3.64 -3.08 -0.57
N THR A 195 -3.99 -4.09 0.23
CA THR A 195 -4.22 -3.94 1.68
C THR A 195 -2.99 -3.34 2.38
N LEU A 196 -1.77 -3.65 1.91
CA LEU A 196 -0.53 -3.10 2.48
C LEU A 196 -0.45 -1.58 2.30
N GLU A 197 -0.78 -1.07 1.11
CA GLU A 197 -0.81 0.37 0.87
C GLU A 197 -1.86 1.06 1.74
N ARG A 198 -3.04 0.44 1.88
CA ARG A 198 -4.13 0.96 2.72
C ARG A 198 -3.72 1.00 4.19
N LEU A 199 -3.07 -0.05 4.69
CA LEU A 199 -2.52 -0.07 6.06
C LEU A 199 -1.44 0.99 6.26
N ARG A 200 -0.55 1.19 5.27
CA ARG A 200 0.43 2.28 5.27
C ARG A 200 -0.18 3.67 5.30
N GLN A 201 -1.39 3.83 4.79
CA GLN A 201 -2.17 5.07 4.89
C GLN A 201 -2.96 5.20 6.21
N GLY A 202 -2.75 4.29 7.17
CA GLY A 202 -3.44 4.27 8.44
C GLY A 202 -4.87 3.73 8.38
N GLN A 203 -5.23 3.00 7.31
CA GLN A 203 -6.55 2.38 7.20
C GLN A 203 -6.58 1.06 7.96
N GLY A 204 -7.21 1.07 9.14
CA GLY A 204 -7.53 -0.12 9.93
C GLY A 204 -8.50 0.29 11.02
N LYS A 205 -9.60 -0.45 11.18
CA LYS A 205 -10.64 -0.07 12.14
C LYS A 205 -10.41 -0.78 13.46
N LEU A 206 -10.14 -0.02 14.52
CA LEU A 206 -10.13 -0.57 15.87
C LEU A 206 -11.51 -1.16 16.20
N HIS A 207 -11.55 -2.42 16.62
CA HIS A 207 -12.78 -3.09 17.04
C HIS A 207 -12.74 -3.55 18.49
N SER A 208 -11.56 -3.82 19.03
CA SER A 208 -11.37 -4.15 20.45
C SER A 208 -9.96 -3.75 20.93
N LEU A 209 -9.80 -3.66 22.24
CA LEU A 209 -8.53 -3.36 22.88
C LEU A 209 -8.42 -4.10 24.22
N SER A 210 -7.19 -4.33 24.67
CA SER A 210 -6.89 -4.79 26.03
C SER A 210 -5.98 -3.78 26.70
N LEU A 211 -6.41 -3.26 27.85
CA LEU A 211 -5.66 -2.26 28.60
C LEU A 211 -4.48 -2.91 29.34
N PRO A 212 -3.38 -2.16 29.54
CA PRO A 212 -2.26 -2.62 30.35
C PRO A 212 -2.71 -2.99 31.78
N SER A 213 -2.10 -4.04 32.32
CA SER A 213 -2.30 -4.52 33.69
C SER A 213 -0.95 -4.85 34.34
N ARG A 214 -0.98 -5.24 35.62
CA ARG A 214 0.24 -5.69 36.31
C ARG A 214 0.81 -7.00 35.76
N GLU A 215 -0.05 -7.86 35.22
CA GLU A 215 0.36 -9.16 34.65
C GLU A 215 0.80 -9.03 33.19
N ASP A 216 0.19 -8.11 32.45
CA ASP A 216 0.54 -7.78 31.07
C ASP A 216 0.65 -6.26 30.90
N PRO A 217 1.86 -5.67 30.95
CA PRO A 217 2.06 -4.22 30.85
C PRO A 217 1.90 -3.69 29.41
N TRP A 218 1.23 -4.41 28.53
CA TRP A 218 1.04 -4.05 27.13
C TRP A 218 -0.38 -3.54 26.87
N LEU A 219 -0.46 -2.43 26.14
CA LEU A 219 -1.68 -2.01 25.47
C LEU A 219 -1.80 -2.81 24.17
N SER A 220 -2.87 -3.59 24.02
CA SER A 220 -3.13 -4.38 22.82
C SER A 220 -4.31 -3.78 22.05
N LEU A 221 -4.10 -3.47 20.77
CA LEU A 221 -5.09 -2.86 19.88
C LEU A 221 -5.43 -3.83 18.75
N HIS A 222 -6.68 -4.30 18.72
CA HIS A 222 -7.16 -5.25 17.72
C HIS A 222 -7.90 -4.52 16.59
N LEU A 223 -7.40 -4.71 15.38
CA LEU A 223 -7.79 -3.98 14.18
C LEU A 223 -8.48 -4.90 13.20
N LYS A 224 -9.58 -4.43 12.62
CA LYS A 224 -10.16 -4.99 11.41
C LYS A 224 -9.46 -4.35 10.22
N LEU A 225 -8.78 -5.17 9.44
CA LEU A 225 -8.04 -4.72 8.28
C LEU A 225 -8.99 -4.37 7.14
N PRO A 226 -8.59 -3.44 6.26
CA PRO A 226 -9.47 -2.94 5.22
C PRO A 226 -9.64 -3.93 4.04
N GLY A 227 -8.83 -5.00 4.03
CA GLY A 227 -8.88 -6.14 3.13
C GLY A 227 -8.18 -7.35 3.76
N SER A 228 -8.27 -8.52 3.14
CA SER A 228 -7.53 -9.70 3.61
C SER A 228 -6.10 -9.66 3.08
N LEU A 229 -5.13 -9.82 3.96
CA LEU A 229 -3.73 -10.01 3.58
C LEU A 229 -3.52 -11.45 3.08
N PRO A 230 -2.76 -11.65 1.98
CA PRO A 230 -2.43 -12.98 1.49
C PRO A 230 -1.36 -13.66 2.35
N ILE A 231 -0.55 -12.89 3.07
CA ILE A 231 0.51 -13.38 3.96
C ILE A 231 0.32 -12.84 5.38
N SER A 232 0.97 -13.49 6.35
CA SER A 232 1.10 -12.94 7.70
C SER A 232 2.28 -11.99 7.74
N LEU A 233 2.14 -10.85 8.41
CA LEU A 233 3.16 -9.81 8.51
C LEU A 233 3.41 -9.47 9.97
N ASP A 234 4.67 -9.56 10.37
CA ASP A 234 5.16 -9.13 11.67
C ASP A 234 6.06 -7.91 11.47
N LEU A 235 5.65 -6.77 12.04
CA LEU A 235 6.34 -5.49 11.94
C LEU A 235 6.82 -5.07 13.33
N SER A 236 8.11 -4.72 13.44
CA SER A 236 8.70 -4.25 14.69
C SER A 236 8.93 -2.74 14.64
N LEU A 237 8.37 -2.01 15.60
CA LEU A 237 8.57 -0.57 15.74
C LEU A 237 8.94 -0.27 17.19
N SER A 238 10.20 -0.56 17.54
CA SER A 238 10.64 -0.58 18.94
C SER A 238 10.23 0.69 19.71
N PRO A 239 9.47 0.57 20.82
CA PRO A 239 9.24 -0.66 21.57
C PRO A 239 7.91 -1.40 21.25
N ALA A 240 7.16 -0.95 20.26
CA ALA A 240 5.91 -1.57 19.79
C ALA A 240 6.14 -2.71 18.78
N GLU A 241 5.14 -3.59 18.68
CA GLU A 241 5.09 -4.70 17.72
C GLU A 241 3.72 -4.77 17.04
N GLY A 242 3.69 -5.18 15.78
CA GLY A 242 2.48 -5.33 14.99
C GLY A 242 2.42 -6.69 14.31
N HIS A 243 1.32 -7.40 14.49
CA HIS A 243 1.06 -8.72 13.90
C HIS A 243 -0.21 -8.65 13.05
N PHE A 244 -0.12 -8.96 11.77
CA PHE A 244 -1.22 -8.82 10.82
C PHE A 244 -1.43 -10.12 10.06
N ARG A 245 -2.66 -10.63 10.06
CA ARG A 245 -3.00 -11.89 9.39
C ARG A 245 -4.44 -11.90 8.89
N GLY A 246 -4.62 -12.25 7.62
CA GLY A 246 -5.94 -12.28 7.00
C GLY A 246 -6.59 -10.89 7.10
N GLN A 247 -7.75 -10.78 7.74
CA GLN A 247 -8.45 -9.50 7.95
C GLN A 247 -8.29 -8.94 9.38
N GLU A 248 -7.39 -9.49 10.18
CA GLU A 248 -7.17 -9.05 11.56
C GLU A 248 -5.75 -8.54 11.75
N GLY A 249 -5.60 -7.51 12.58
CA GLY A 249 -4.32 -6.98 13.02
C GLY A 249 -4.30 -6.81 14.53
N LEU A 250 -3.12 -6.93 15.11
CA LEU A 250 -2.85 -6.71 16.52
C LEU A 250 -1.62 -5.83 16.62
N ILE A 251 -1.76 -4.65 17.22
CA ILE A 251 -0.61 -3.81 17.58
C ILE A 251 -0.48 -3.83 19.09
N ARG A 252 0.70 -4.19 19.61
CA ARG A 252 1.00 -4.19 21.04
C ARG A 252 2.04 -3.12 21.32
N VAL A 253 1.77 -2.33 22.36
CA VAL A 253 2.65 -1.25 22.79
C VAL A 253 2.88 -1.36 24.31
N PRO A 254 4.13 -1.39 24.79
CA PRO A 254 4.39 -1.49 26.21
C PRO A 254 4.14 -0.14 26.89
N LEU A 255 3.51 -0.19 28.06
CA LEU A 255 3.35 0.96 28.92
C LEU A 255 4.69 1.24 29.63
N TYR A 256 5.19 2.47 29.49
CA TYR A 256 6.38 2.91 30.21
C TYR A 256 5.97 3.52 31.54
N GLU A 257 6.43 2.94 32.65
CA GLU A 257 6.27 3.48 34.00
C GLU A 257 7.63 4.01 34.47
N GLY A 258 7.67 5.30 34.82
CA GLY A 258 8.89 5.92 35.34
C GLY A 258 8.92 7.43 35.16
N VAL A 259 10.13 7.98 35.20
CA VAL A 259 10.37 9.42 35.09
C VAL A 259 10.84 9.76 33.68
N LEU A 260 10.15 10.71 33.03
CA LEU A 260 10.56 11.31 31.76
C LEU A 260 10.75 12.82 31.89
N LYS A 261 11.40 13.43 30.91
CA LYS A 261 11.73 14.86 30.87
C LYS A 261 10.85 15.57 29.85
N TYR A 262 10.20 16.66 30.28
CA TYR A 262 9.58 17.63 29.39
C TYR A 262 10.57 18.76 29.13
N PHE A 263 11.01 18.91 27.88
CA PHE A 263 11.99 19.93 27.48
C PHE A 263 11.29 21.21 27.02
N TYR A 264 11.64 22.34 27.61
CA TYR A 264 11.09 23.64 27.20
C TYR A 264 11.81 24.17 25.96
N GLU A 265 11.06 24.54 24.92
CA GLU A 265 11.62 25.12 23.70
C GLU A 265 12.29 26.48 23.96
N ASN A 266 11.70 27.31 24.81
CA ASN A 266 12.20 28.64 25.16
C ASN A 266 13.25 28.61 26.28
N TYR A 267 14.25 27.73 26.17
CA TYR A 267 15.29 27.53 27.20
C TYR A 267 16.03 28.81 27.62
N ARG A 268 16.06 29.83 26.76
CA ARG A 268 16.67 31.14 27.06
C ARG A 268 16.00 31.85 28.22
N ASP A 269 14.74 31.54 28.52
CA ASP A 269 13.97 32.15 29.61
C ASP A 269 14.07 31.35 30.93
N TYR A 270 14.93 30.33 30.98
CA TYR A 270 15.09 29.46 32.13
C TYR A 270 16.52 29.49 32.68
N TYR A 271 16.63 29.26 33.99
CA TYR A 271 17.85 28.85 34.65
C TYR A 271 17.79 27.36 34.95
N TYR A 272 18.92 26.67 34.85
CA TYR A 272 19.07 25.29 35.30
C TYR A 272 19.72 25.27 36.68
N LEU A 273 19.17 24.45 37.57
CA LEU A 273 19.66 24.22 38.92
C LEU A 273 20.39 22.86 38.97
N PRO A 274 21.74 22.82 39.07
CA PRO A 274 22.49 21.57 38.99
C PRO A 274 22.30 20.63 40.18
N LEU A 275 21.97 21.14 41.37
CA LEU A 275 21.79 20.31 42.57
C LEU A 275 20.41 19.65 42.57
N GLU A 276 19.39 20.38 42.13
CA GLU A 276 17.99 19.93 42.08
C GLU A 276 17.65 19.23 40.75
N ASP A 277 18.55 19.29 39.76
CA ASP A 277 18.40 18.71 38.42
C ASP A 277 17.07 19.08 37.73
N THR A 278 16.77 20.39 37.72
CA THR A 278 15.54 20.95 37.13
C THR A 278 15.77 22.33 36.55
N ALA A 279 14.97 22.68 35.54
CA ALA A 279 14.89 24.03 35.01
C ALA A 279 13.81 24.86 35.72
N ILE A 280 14.07 26.14 35.92
CA ILE A 280 13.13 27.11 36.49
C ILE A 280 13.09 28.38 35.65
N HIS A 281 11.90 28.93 35.41
CA HIS A 281 11.75 30.17 34.64
C HIS A 281 12.42 31.34 35.38
N LYS A 282 12.99 32.29 34.63
CA LYS A 282 13.74 33.45 35.16
C LYS A 282 12.97 34.26 36.20
N SER A 283 11.65 34.38 36.07
CA SER A 283 10.80 35.09 37.04
C SER A 283 10.85 34.49 38.44
N VAL A 284 10.96 33.16 38.55
CA VAL A 284 11.07 32.44 39.83
C VAL A 284 12.54 32.27 40.21
N GLY A 285 13.38 31.95 39.22
CA GLY A 285 14.80 31.77 39.46
C GLY A 285 15.53 33.02 39.91
N ALA A 286 14.96 34.22 39.72
CA ALA A 286 15.47 35.50 40.24
C ALA A 286 15.84 35.45 41.73
N TYR A 287 15.11 34.68 42.52
CA TYR A 287 15.29 34.56 43.98
C TYR A 287 16.30 33.49 44.41
N VAL A 288 16.87 32.73 43.47
CA VAL A 288 17.91 31.72 43.75
C VAL A 288 19.29 32.37 43.61
N ASP A 289 20.18 32.13 44.57
CA ASP A 289 21.56 32.65 44.55
C ASP A 289 22.29 32.20 43.26
N SER A 290 23.00 33.14 42.63
CA SER A 290 23.69 32.94 41.35
C SER A 290 24.73 31.81 41.36
N ARG A 291 25.21 31.39 42.52
CA ARG A 291 26.15 30.25 42.66
C ARG A 291 25.48 28.90 42.44
N TYR A 292 24.16 28.80 42.66
CA TYR A 292 23.40 27.55 42.56
C TYR A 292 22.58 27.44 41.27
N ARG A 293 22.62 28.45 40.41
CA ARG A 293 21.91 28.48 39.12
C ARG A 293 22.85 28.82 37.97
N ARG A 294 22.58 28.27 36.79
CA ARG A 294 23.25 28.67 35.54
C ARG A 294 22.22 28.91 34.44
N GLN A 295 22.57 29.66 33.40
CA GLN A 295 21.71 29.79 32.22
C GLN A 295 21.42 28.41 31.64
N ALA A 296 20.13 28.07 31.45
CA ALA A 296 19.75 26.80 30.87
C ALA A 296 20.17 26.75 29.39
N LYS A 297 20.54 25.55 28.94
CA LYS A 297 20.75 25.14 27.55
C LYS A 297 19.56 24.26 27.16
N ALA A 298 19.33 24.10 25.85
CA ALA A 298 18.23 23.26 25.39
C ALA A 298 18.21 21.85 26.01
N ARG A 299 19.40 21.24 26.21
CA ARG A 299 19.56 19.90 26.79
C ARG A 299 19.35 19.76 28.29
N ASP A 300 19.44 20.83 29.06
CA ASP A 300 19.21 20.81 30.52
C ASP A 300 18.02 21.68 30.93
N CYS A 301 17.29 22.22 29.95
CA CYS A 301 16.07 22.96 30.17
C CYS A 301 14.85 22.04 30.19
N TYR A 302 14.71 21.24 31.24
CA TYR A 302 13.59 20.33 31.39
C TYR A 302 12.97 20.30 32.79
N GLN A 303 11.78 19.73 32.85
CA GLN A 303 11.13 19.28 34.08
C GLN A 303 10.97 17.77 34.05
N LYS A 304 11.34 17.10 35.16
CA LYS A 304 11.08 15.68 35.35
C LYS A 304 9.61 15.46 35.73
N LYS A 305 8.99 14.45 35.13
CA LYS A 305 7.63 14.04 35.45
C LYS A 305 7.59 12.52 35.57
N GLU A 306 7.09 12.05 36.71
CA GLU A 306 6.81 10.65 36.96
C GLU A 306 5.39 10.33 36.49
N GLY A 307 5.21 9.15 35.92
CA GLY A 307 3.90 8.68 35.49
C GLY A 307 3.94 7.47 34.58
N LEU A 308 2.80 7.24 33.93
CA LEU A 308 2.59 6.20 32.93
C LEU A 308 2.57 6.85 31.55
N TYR A 309 3.21 6.22 30.59
CA TYR A 309 3.47 6.80 29.28
C TYR A 309 3.33 5.79 28.16
N LEU A 310 2.85 6.26 27.01
CA LEU A 310 2.88 5.52 25.76
C LEU A 310 3.83 6.20 24.77
N PRO A 311 4.59 5.44 23.97
CA PRO A 311 5.48 5.98 22.96
C PRO A 311 4.70 6.67 21.84
N GLN A 312 5.29 7.70 21.26
CA GLN A 312 4.87 8.31 20.01
C GLN A 312 6.07 8.46 19.08
N PHE A 313 5.97 7.81 17.92
CA PHE A 313 7.03 7.72 16.90
C PHE A 313 7.12 8.96 16.01
N SER A 314 6.06 9.75 16.00
CA SER A 314 5.99 11.11 15.47
C SER A 314 5.11 11.96 16.40
N ASP A 315 5.04 13.26 16.15
CA ASP A 315 4.25 14.18 16.97
C ASP A 315 2.75 13.81 16.91
N PHE A 316 2.27 13.18 17.97
CA PHE A 316 0.89 12.75 18.10
C PHE A 316 0.15 13.59 19.15
N ARG A 317 0.75 13.75 20.33
CA ARG A 317 0.13 14.49 21.43
C ARG A 317 1.14 15.34 22.20
N ALA A 318 0.69 16.55 22.55
CA ALA A 318 1.41 17.46 23.42
C ALA A 318 0.84 17.40 24.87
N PRO A 319 1.69 17.62 25.90
CA PRO A 319 3.14 17.73 25.81
C PRO A 319 3.82 16.39 25.53
N GLY A 320 4.90 16.42 24.73
CA GLY A 320 5.76 15.27 24.48
C GLY A 320 6.89 15.20 25.51
N PHE A 321 7.14 14.00 26.04
CA PHE A 321 8.20 13.71 27.01
C PHE A 321 9.27 12.83 26.37
N ARG A 322 10.53 12.95 26.82
CA ARG A 322 11.65 12.13 26.34
C ARG A 322 12.49 11.62 27.50
N LEU A 323 13.27 10.56 27.29
CA LEU A 323 14.26 10.11 28.28
C LEU A 323 15.40 11.12 28.35
N GLU A 324 15.97 11.43 27.19
CA GLU A 324 17.06 12.38 27.03
C GLU A 324 16.80 13.41 25.94
N TYR A 325 17.61 14.48 25.94
CA TYR A 325 17.50 15.54 24.96
C TYR A 325 17.93 15.03 23.58
N GLY A 326 17.04 15.18 22.59
CA GLY A 326 17.32 14.81 21.21
C GLY A 326 17.01 13.35 20.87
N ASP A 327 16.52 12.54 21.82
CA ASP A 327 15.96 11.22 21.51
C ASP A 327 14.90 11.38 20.42
N ALA A 328 14.90 10.50 19.40
CA ALA A 328 13.86 10.53 18.36
C ALA A 328 12.49 10.15 18.92
N LEU A 329 12.46 9.08 19.73
CA LEU A 329 11.26 8.59 20.39
C LEU A 329 10.83 9.57 21.49
N SER A 330 9.56 9.96 21.45
CA SER A 330 8.92 10.70 22.53
C SER A 330 7.75 9.91 23.10
N TYR A 331 7.16 10.42 24.15
CA TYR A 331 6.07 9.79 24.87
C TYR A 331 5.00 10.82 25.22
N PHE A 332 3.75 10.39 25.35
CA PHE A 332 2.69 11.19 25.95
C PHE A 332 2.14 10.47 27.19
N ALA A 333 1.57 11.24 28.11
CA ALA A 333 1.02 10.70 29.35
C ALA A 333 -0.18 9.79 29.06
N TYR A 334 -0.16 8.58 29.63
CA TYR A 334 -1.27 7.65 29.61
C TYR A 334 -2.25 7.98 30.75
N LEU A 335 -3.48 8.32 30.39
CA LEU A 335 -4.57 8.63 31.34
C LEU A 335 -5.69 7.62 31.15
N PRO A 336 -5.94 6.68 32.10
CA PRO A 336 -6.88 5.58 31.91
C PRO A 336 -8.28 5.98 31.44
N GLN A 337 -8.80 7.13 31.88
CA GLN A 337 -10.13 7.62 31.53
C GLN A 337 -10.30 7.88 30.03
N GLU A 338 -9.20 8.16 29.33
CA GLU A 338 -9.22 8.42 27.88
C GLU A 338 -9.26 7.14 27.05
N TRP A 339 -9.16 5.97 27.67
CA TRP A 339 -9.16 4.68 26.99
C TRP A 339 -10.43 3.86 27.23
N GLU A 340 -11.43 4.49 27.84
CA GLU A 340 -12.74 3.92 28.07
C GLU A 340 -13.59 3.87 26.79
N THR A 341 -14.63 3.02 26.80
CA THR A 341 -15.55 2.83 25.67
C THR A 341 -16.18 4.15 25.26
N GLY A 342 -16.09 4.50 23.97
CA GLY A 342 -16.64 5.75 23.41
C GLY A 342 -15.61 6.88 23.26
N SER A 343 -14.39 6.72 23.78
CA SER A 343 -13.29 7.63 23.50
C SER A 343 -12.76 7.46 22.06
N GLU A 344 -12.39 8.58 21.42
CA GLU A 344 -11.72 8.58 20.11
C GLU A 344 -10.22 8.27 20.21
N MET A 345 -9.65 8.40 21.41
CA MET A 345 -8.21 8.30 21.66
C MET A 345 -7.63 6.93 21.23
N PRO A 346 -8.23 5.76 21.53
CA PRO A 346 -7.70 4.48 21.09
C PRO A 346 -7.63 4.34 19.56
N ALA A 347 -8.67 4.82 18.85
CA ALA A 347 -8.72 4.76 17.40
C ALA A 347 -7.72 5.73 16.75
N ALA A 348 -7.58 6.94 17.30
CA ALA A 348 -6.58 7.92 16.85
C ALA A 348 -5.15 7.39 17.05
N TYR A 349 -4.87 6.78 18.20
CA TYR A 349 -3.55 6.21 18.48
C TYR A 349 -3.26 4.96 17.64
N ALA A 350 -4.24 4.08 17.42
CA ALA A 350 -4.09 2.96 16.48
C ALA A 350 -3.69 3.43 15.07
N ARG A 351 -4.34 4.49 14.58
CA ARG A 351 -3.99 5.10 13.28
C ARG A 351 -2.58 5.68 13.28
N HIS A 352 -2.19 6.38 14.35
CA HIS A 352 -0.83 6.89 14.53
C HIS A 352 0.23 5.78 14.44
N LEU A 353 0.01 4.67 15.13
CA LEU A 353 0.89 3.50 15.08
C LEU A 353 0.95 2.91 13.68
N LEU A 354 -0.21 2.72 13.02
CA LEU A 354 -0.26 2.22 11.64
C LEU A 354 0.55 3.08 10.67
N LEU A 355 0.50 4.41 10.80
CA LEU A 355 1.31 5.31 9.95
C LEU A 355 2.81 5.17 10.22
N SER A 356 3.18 4.90 11.47
CA SER A 356 4.58 4.84 11.92
C SER A 356 5.25 3.48 11.66
N LEU A 357 4.48 2.39 11.51
CA LEU A 357 5.02 1.03 11.33
C LEU A 357 5.89 0.85 10.08
N TRP A 358 5.80 1.77 9.11
CA TRP A 358 6.41 1.66 7.77
C TRP A 358 7.66 2.50 7.59
N GLU A 359 8.10 3.22 8.62
CA GLU A 359 9.27 4.12 8.57
C GLU A 359 10.61 3.39 8.87
N GLN A 360 10.67 2.07 8.62
CA GLN A 360 11.83 1.22 8.92
C GLN A 360 12.92 1.26 7.86
#